data_AF-A0A2E8UME2-F1
#
_entry.id   AF-A0A2E8UME2-F1
#
_cell.length_a   1.000
_cell.length_b   1.000
_cell.length_c   1.000
_cell.angle_alpha   90.00
_cell.angle_beta   90.00
_cell.angle_gamma   90.00
#
_symmetry.space_group_name_H-M   'P 1'
#
loop_
_entity.id
_entity.type
_entity.pdbx_description
1 polymer ?
#
loop_
_entity_poly.entity_id
_entity_poly.type
_entity_poly.pdbx_seq_one_letter_code
_entity_poly.pdbx_strand_id
1 'polypeptide(L)'
;MGLLDKFKAGLARTKEKLSHEIKRIVTRSPKLDADALEELEATLIAADLGMDMTTRIVEAVRVAYESQGSEGLDVLGIARQEIEQSLGEGEAIRRNGGLTVVSVVGVNGTGKTTTCAKLAHR
;
A
#
# COMPACT_ATOMS: atom_id res chain seq x y z
N MET A 1 -11.63 -9.59 -19.25
CA MET A 1 -10.77 -9.21 -18.10
C MET A 1 -11.49 -8.14 -17.30
N GLY A 2 -11.87 -8.45 -16.06
CA GLY A 2 -12.61 -7.54 -15.18
C GLY A 2 -11.73 -6.41 -14.63
N LEU A 3 -12.34 -5.44 -13.93
CA LEU A 3 -11.61 -4.33 -13.29
C LEU A 3 -10.59 -4.83 -12.26
N LEU A 4 -11.00 -5.80 -11.42
CA LEU A 4 -10.14 -6.39 -10.39
C LEU A 4 -8.94 -7.13 -10.99
N ASP A 5 -9.10 -7.78 -12.15
CA ASP A 5 -8.00 -8.47 -12.82
C ASP A 5 -6.93 -7.47 -13.30
N LYS A 6 -7.35 -6.29 -13.78
CA LYS A 6 -6.43 -5.22 -14.19
C LYS A 6 -5.64 -4.67 -12.99
N PHE A 7 -6.30 -4.49 -11.84
CA PHE A 7 -5.61 -4.08 -10.61
C PHE A 7 -4.62 -5.14 -10.13
N LYS A 8 -5.04 -6.42 -10.09
CA LYS A 8 -4.15 -7.53 -9.72
C LYS A 8 -2.91 -7.60 -10.62
N ALA A 9 -3.10 -7.48 -11.94
CA ALA A 9 -1.99 -7.50 -12.89
C ALA A 9 -1.05 -6.30 -12.71
N GLY A 10 -1.60 -5.09 -12.52
CA GLY A 10 -0.79 -3.87 -12.32
C GLY A 10 0.00 -3.85 -11.01
N LEU A 11 -0.51 -4.50 -9.96
CA LEU A 11 0.10 -4.54 -8.63
C LEU A 11 0.94 -5.80 -8.37
N ALA A 12 0.96 -6.76 -9.30
CA ALA A 12 1.57 -8.07 -9.10
C ALA A 12 3.05 -7.99 -8.67
N ARG A 13 3.84 -7.16 -9.37
CA ARG A 13 5.28 -7.02 -9.10
C ARG A 13 5.57 -6.44 -7.72
N THR A 14 4.81 -5.41 -7.30
CA THR A 14 4.94 -4.80 -5.97
C THR A 14 4.56 -5.79 -4.89
N LYS A 15 3.42 -6.50 -5.07
CA LYS A 15 2.96 -7.52 -4.14
C LYS A 15 4.00 -8.61 -3.95
N GLU A 16 4.53 -9.15 -5.03
CA GLU A 16 5.50 -10.25 -5.00
C GLU A 16 6.77 -9.85 -4.26
N LYS A 17 7.37 -8.71 -4.62
CA LYS A 17 8.58 -8.18 -3.97
C LYS A 17 8.36 -7.97 -2.47
N LEU A 18 7.29 -7.27 -2.08
CA LEU A 18 7.04 -6.93 -0.68
C LEU A 18 6.72 -8.17 0.17
N SER A 19 5.88 -9.09 -0.35
CA SER A 19 5.52 -10.32 0.37
C SER A 19 6.73 -11.23 0.56
N HIS A 20 7.63 -11.28 -0.44
CA HIS A 20 8.87 -12.05 -0.36
C HIS A 20 9.78 -11.53 0.74
N GLU A 21 10.07 -10.22 0.76
CA GLU A 21 10.96 -9.63 1.76
C GLU A 21 10.41 -9.75 3.19
N ILE A 22 9.12 -9.46 3.40
CA ILE A 22 8.50 -9.59 4.72
C ILE A 22 8.59 -11.05 5.21
N LYS A 23 8.30 -12.03 4.34
CA LYS A 23 8.40 -13.44 4.69
C LYS A 23 9.84 -13.83 5.03
N ARG A 24 10.83 -13.32 4.29
CA ARG A 24 12.25 -13.56 4.55
C ARG A 24 12.66 -13.06 5.94
N ILE A 25 12.27 -11.85 6.31
CA ILE A 25 12.57 -11.22 7.61
C ILE A 25 11.99 -12.06 8.75
N VAL A 26 10.68 -12.34 8.68
CA VAL A 26 9.95 -13.09 9.72
C VAL A 26 10.49 -14.52 9.88
N THR A 27 10.87 -15.19 8.77
CA THR A 27 11.42 -16.55 8.83
C THR A 27 12.84 -16.58 9.41
N ARG A 28 13.62 -15.51 9.21
CA ARG A 28 15.01 -15.44 9.68
C ARG A 28 15.11 -15.06 11.16
N SER A 29 14.20 -14.23 11.67
CA SER A 29 14.12 -13.85 13.08
C SER A 29 12.75 -14.24 13.67
N PRO A 30 12.59 -15.49 14.14
CA PRO A 30 11.36 -15.93 14.79
C PRO A 30 11.05 -15.18 16.08
N LYS A 31 12.00 -14.41 16.61
CA LYS A 31 11.83 -13.58 17.81
C LYS A 31 11.56 -12.11 17.50
N LEU A 32 11.50 -11.74 16.22
CA LEU A 32 11.26 -10.38 15.75
C LEU A 32 11.98 -9.32 16.60
N ASP A 33 13.29 -9.50 16.72
CA ASP A 33 14.18 -8.62 17.47
C ASP A 33 14.31 -7.23 16.82
N ALA A 34 15.02 -6.33 17.50
CA ALA A 34 15.21 -4.95 17.04
C ALA A 34 15.73 -4.87 15.60
N ASP A 35 16.70 -5.72 15.25
CA ASP A 35 17.28 -5.80 13.91
C ASP A 35 16.23 -6.20 12.86
N ALA A 36 15.33 -7.15 13.18
CA ALA A 36 14.27 -7.56 12.27
C ALA A 36 13.20 -6.47 12.07
N LEU A 37 12.89 -5.70 13.11
CA LEU A 37 11.99 -4.55 13.02
C LEU A 37 12.60 -3.41 12.20
N GLU A 38 13.90 -3.15 12.35
CA GLU A 38 14.62 -2.16 11.53
C GLU A 38 14.67 -2.58 10.05
N GLU A 39 14.90 -3.87 9.78
CA GLU A 39 14.86 -4.40 8.41
C GLU A 39 13.46 -4.32 7.80
N LEU A 40 12.41 -4.54 8.61
CA LEU A 40 11.02 -4.38 8.20
C LEU A 40 10.71 -2.91 7.86
N GLU A 41 11.13 -1.97 8.71
CA GLU A 41 11.00 -0.54 8.46
C GLU A 41 11.65 -0.14 7.13
N ALA A 42 12.92 -0.51 6.94
CA ALA A 42 13.65 -0.21 5.70
C ALA A 42 12.96 -0.79 4.46
N THR A 43 12.41 -2.00 4.57
CA THR A 43 11.66 -2.66 3.49
C THR A 43 10.39 -1.90 3.12
N LEU A 44 9.64 -1.43 4.12
CA LEU A 44 8.39 -0.67 3.91
C LEU A 44 8.67 0.73 3.34
N ILE A 45 9.72 1.41 3.79
CA ILE A 45 10.17 2.69 3.21
C ILE A 45 10.56 2.50 1.74
N ALA A 46 11.32 1.46 1.43
CA ALA A 46 11.71 1.14 0.05
C ALA A 46 10.53 0.75 -0.87
N ALA A 47 9.34 0.54 -0.29
CA ALA A 47 8.10 0.28 -1.01
C ALA A 47 7.23 1.56 -1.17
N ASP A 48 7.80 2.74 -0.94
CA ASP A 48 7.15 4.05 -1.08
C ASP A 48 5.96 4.28 -0.12
N LEU A 49 5.93 3.61 1.03
CA LEU A 49 4.89 3.82 2.06
C LEU A 49 5.07 5.13 2.84
N GLY A 50 6.28 5.68 2.86
CA GLY A 50 6.62 6.87 3.64
C GLY A 50 6.81 6.59 5.14
N MET A 51 7.40 7.55 5.85
CA MET A 51 7.78 7.41 7.26
C MET A 51 6.58 7.14 8.16
N ASP A 52 5.57 8.02 8.12
CA ASP A 52 4.43 7.95 9.04
C ASP A 52 3.69 6.62 8.99
N MET A 53 3.43 6.11 7.78
CA MET A 53 2.75 4.82 7.60
C MET A 53 3.63 3.66 8.06
N THR A 54 4.92 3.70 7.71
CA THR A 54 5.85 2.65 8.09
C THR A 54 5.98 2.54 9.60
N THR A 55 6.14 3.67 10.31
CA THR A 55 6.23 3.70 11.77
C THR A 55 4.98 3.10 12.42
N ARG A 56 3.77 3.41 11.92
CA ARG A 56 2.52 2.80 12.43
C ARG A 56 2.50 1.29 12.26
N ILE A 57 2.89 0.80 11.08
CA ILE A 57 2.92 -0.64 10.79
C ILE A 57 3.92 -1.36 11.70
N VAL A 58 5.14 -0.84 11.82
CA VAL A 58 6.21 -1.45 12.66
C VAL A 58 5.81 -1.48 14.12
N GLU A 59 5.21 -0.39 14.62
CA GLU A 59 4.68 -0.32 15.99
C GLU A 59 3.56 -1.36 16.22
N ALA A 60 2.58 -1.44 15.31
CA ALA A 60 1.49 -2.40 15.41
C ALA A 60 1.99 -3.85 15.38
N VAL A 61 3.00 -4.13 14.55
CA VAL A 61 3.66 -5.42 14.48
C VAL A 61 4.40 -5.75 15.79
N ARG A 62 5.12 -4.78 16.37
CA ARG A 62 5.81 -4.96 17.65
C ARG A 62 4.82 -5.27 18.78
N VAL A 63 3.75 -4.49 18.89
CA VAL A 63 2.70 -4.69 19.91
C VAL A 63 2.01 -6.06 19.73
N ALA A 64 1.70 -6.45 18.50
CA ALA A 64 1.12 -7.76 18.24
C ALA A 64 2.09 -8.88 18.66
N TYR A 65 3.37 -8.76 18.31
CA TYR A 65 4.39 -9.73 18.72
C TYR A 65 4.53 -9.82 20.25
N GLU A 66 4.55 -8.70 20.96
CA GLU A 66 4.60 -8.66 22.43
C GLU A 66 3.38 -9.32 23.08
N SER A 67 2.20 -9.25 22.42
CA SER A 67 0.94 -9.80 22.96
C SER A 67 0.74 -11.29 22.71
N GLN A 68 1.14 -11.82 21.54
CA GLN A 68 0.84 -13.21 21.14
C GLN A 68 2.09 -14.04 20.76
N GLY A 69 3.28 -13.44 20.79
CA GLY A 69 4.51 -14.06 20.30
C GLY A 69 4.54 -14.20 18.78
N SER A 70 5.44 -15.05 18.28
CA SER A 70 5.63 -15.25 16.84
C SER A 70 4.67 -16.26 16.22
N GLU A 71 4.08 -17.16 17.00
CA GLU A 71 3.08 -18.09 16.50
C GLU A 71 1.80 -17.32 16.12
N GLY A 72 1.51 -17.26 14.82
CA GLY A 72 0.32 -16.57 14.31
C GLY A 72 0.48 -15.07 14.06
N LEU A 73 1.71 -14.52 14.08
CA LEU A 73 1.95 -13.13 13.70
C LEU A 73 1.75 -12.94 12.18
N ASP A 74 0.68 -12.24 11.79
CA ASP A 74 0.39 -11.88 10.40
C ASP A 74 0.81 -10.44 10.09
N VAL A 75 2.09 -10.24 9.79
CA VAL A 75 2.65 -8.92 9.47
C VAL A 75 1.95 -8.27 8.27
N LEU A 76 1.59 -9.06 7.24
CA LEU A 76 0.89 -8.55 6.07
C LEU A 76 -0.55 -8.14 6.40
N GLY A 77 -1.24 -8.91 7.25
CA GLY A 77 -2.56 -8.59 7.78
C GLY A 77 -2.56 -7.29 8.60
N ILE A 78 -1.59 -7.13 9.49
CA ILE A 78 -1.41 -5.91 10.30
C ILE A 78 -1.14 -4.70 9.39
N ALA A 79 -0.19 -4.83 8.46
CA ALA A 79 0.12 -3.76 7.51
C ALA A 79 -1.10 -3.38 6.67
N ARG A 80 -1.88 -4.37 6.21
CA ARG A 80 -3.13 -4.15 5.48
C ARG A 80 -4.12 -3.35 6.31
N GLN A 81 -4.31 -3.72 7.58
CA GLN A 81 -5.24 -3.05 8.48
C GLN A 81 -4.84 -1.58 8.71
N GLU A 82 -3.56 -1.27 8.92
CA GLU A 82 -3.08 0.11 9.08
C GLU A 82 -3.26 0.94 7.80
N ILE A 83 -3.01 0.34 6.63
CA ILE A 83 -3.22 0.99 5.34
C ILE A 83 -4.71 1.25 5.11
N GLU A 84 -5.58 0.26 5.36
CA GLU A 84 -7.03 0.39 5.18
C GLU A 84 -7.63 1.49 6.09
N GLN A 85 -7.15 1.63 7.32
CA GLN A 85 -7.56 2.72 8.21
C GLN A 85 -7.12 4.11 7.73
N SER A 86 -6.02 4.19 6.98
CA SER A 86 -5.51 5.44 6.40
C SER A 86 -6.20 5.81 5.08
N LEU A 87 -6.74 4.82 4.37
CA LEU A 87 -7.57 5.05 3.19
C LEU A 87 -8.90 5.68 3.62
N GLY A 88 -9.00 6.99 3.47
CA GLY A 88 -10.26 7.71 3.68
C GLY A 88 -11.34 7.32 2.67
N GLU A 89 -12.53 7.89 2.83
CA GLU A 89 -13.62 7.71 1.87
C GLU A 89 -13.22 8.31 0.51
N GLY A 90 -13.32 7.50 -0.54
CA GLY A 90 -13.10 7.98 -1.90
C GLY A 90 -14.21 8.93 -2.32
N GLU A 91 -13.88 10.20 -2.59
CA GLU A 91 -14.84 11.12 -3.19
C GLU A 91 -14.98 10.85 -4.70
N ALA A 92 -16.20 10.57 -5.14
CA ALA A 92 -16.52 10.55 -6.56
C ALA A 92 -16.48 11.97 -7.15
N ILE A 93 -16.16 12.08 -8.44
CA ILE A 93 -16.29 13.36 -9.16
C ILE A 93 -17.76 13.80 -9.08
N ARG A 94 -18.01 14.93 -8.42
CA ARG A 94 -19.35 15.51 -8.27
C ARG A 94 -19.89 15.93 -9.64
N ARG A 95 -21.01 15.36 -10.05
CA ARG A 95 -21.72 15.68 -11.31
C ARG A 95 -23.00 16.44 -10.99
N ASN A 96 -23.09 17.70 -11.37
CA ASN A 96 -24.19 18.58 -10.97
C ASN A 96 -25.31 18.67 -12.03
N GLY A 97 -25.60 17.57 -12.74
CA GLY A 97 -26.71 17.49 -13.71
C GLY A 97 -26.54 18.28 -15.02
N GLY A 98 -25.48 19.08 -15.16
CA GLY A 98 -25.11 19.81 -16.37
C GLY A 98 -23.67 19.54 -16.81
N LEU A 99 -23.11 20.42 -17.66
CA LEU A 99 -21.72 20.33 -18.09
C LEU A 99 -20.78 20.30 -16.88
N THR A 100 -20.04 19.20 -16.73
CA THR A 100 -19.01 19.04 -15.71
C THR A 100 -17.66 19.35 -16.33
N VAL A 101 -17.02 20.45 -15.90
CA VAL A 101 -15.68 20.83 -16.36
C VAL A 101 -14.64 20.22 -15.41
N VAL A 102 -13.74 19.40 -15.93
CA VAL A 102 -12.66 18.76 -15.17
C VAL A 102 -11.31 19.31 -15.64
N SER A 103 -10.59 19.99 -14.75
CA SER A 103 -9.23 20.48 -15.01
C SER A 103 -8.19 19.45 -14.55
N VAL A 104 -7.42 18.89 -15.48
CA VAL A 104 -6.36 17.92 -15.18
C VAL A 104 -5.00 18.61 -15.18
N VAL A 105 -4.37 18.67 -14.01
CA VAL A 105 -3.09 19.37 -13.79
C VAL A 105 -1.96 18.40 -13.42
N GLY A 106 -0.71 18.80 -13.65
CA GLY A 106 0.48 17.99 -13.32
C GLY A 106 1.68 18.33 -14.20
N VAL A 107 2.86 17.79 -13.87
CA VAL A 107 4.10 18.03 -14.62
C VAL A 107 4.14 17.27 -15.96
N ASN A 108 5.04 17.65 -16.86
CA ASN A 108 5.20 16.99 -18.16
C ASN A 108 5.63 15.51 -17.99
N GLY A 109 5.13 14.63 -18.85
CA GLY A 109 5.46 13.19 -18.83
C GLY A 109 4.61 12.31 -17.90
N THR A 110 3.78 12.86 -17.01
CA THR A 110 2.92 12.09 -16.08
C THR A 110 1.66 11.49 -16.70
N GLY A 111 1.47 11.64 -18.00
CA GLY A 111 0.35 11.04 -18.73
C GLY A 111 -0.96 11.85 -18.73
N LYS A 112 -0.94 13.15 -18.40
CA LYS A 112 -2.14 14.03 -18.40
C LYS A 112 -3.05 13.85 -19.63
N THR A 113 -2.49 14.03 -20.84
CA THR A 113 -3.25 13.93 -22.09
C THR A 113 -3.83 12.53 -22.31
N THR A 114 -3.06 11.49 -21.98
CA THR A 114 -3.49 10.08 -22.05
C THR A 114 -4.63 9.80 -21.07
N THR A 115 -4.56 10.36 -19.87
CA THR A 115 -5.63 10.25 -18.86
C THR A 115 -6.90 10.97 -19.32
N CYS A 116 -6.80 12.17 -19.91
CA CYS A 116 -7.94 12.87 -20.49
C CYS A 116 -8.62 12.06 -21.60
N ALA A 117 -7.84 11.46 -22.51
CA ALA A 117 -8.38 10.60 -23.56
C ALA A 117 -9.08 9.35 -23.00
N LYS A 118 -8.50 8.71 -21.96
CA LYS A 118 -9.14 7.56 -21.26
C LYS A 118 -10.43 7.96 -20.55
N LEU A 119 -10.50 9.16 -19.97
CA LEU A 119 -11.71 9.70 -19.33
C LEU A 119 -12.79 10.04 -20.35
N ALA A 120 -12.43 10.54 -21.54
CA ALA A 120 -13.38 10.87 -22.60
C ALA A 120 -13.95 9.63 -23.32
N HIS A 121 -13.19 8.54 -23.37
CA HIS A 121 -13.64 7.28 -23.99
C HIS A 121 -14.53 6.44 -23.07
N ARG A 122 -14.39 6.60 -21.75
CA ARG A 122 -15.19 5.90 -20.74
C ARG A 122 -16.55 6.56 -20.54
#